data_AF-A0A7X6ZTL4-F1
#
_entry.id   AF-A0A7X6ZTL4-F1
#
_cell.length_a   1.000
_cell.length_b   1.000
_cell.length_c   1.000
_cell.angle_alpha   90.00
_cell.angle_beta   90.00
_cell.angle_gamma   90.00
#
_symmetry.space_group_name_H-M   'P 1'
#
loop_
_entity.id
_entity.type
_entity.pdbx_description
1 polymer ?
#
loop_
_entity_poly.entity_id
_entity_poly.type
_entity_poly.pdbx_seq_one_letter_code
_entity_poly.pdbx_strand_id
1 'polypeptide(L)'
;LTTAHAFYKEDVRELLEAGIYGIEHGILDEQIESDDDIIRLWKESGAHFVPTVNAMTYEKEPMRLVNRIHNLKVLYDAGIPIAMGTDNMLEMLGGDVEHKELAYYVEAGLTPMQAIMLATKNGAEHLGVAERKGMVKPGMEADLILLEKNPAENISNMQFIDKVFLKGKIAYSQKPIKFYDLPGYTYHDDVKTISYESSDKKITRQVDVSGYVAEKKIIHTVTHDGLEWSKEIFTLDTNLSVLEWHYHREPDNTDITAVKENNFIHMTGTFKGKRQDKKLKVGDGLWYQQMDLAMPAFIQSSLDEILFYSIGTGDNRGAMGLGEFAAKKIGEEDVSIGDVSYSCVKIKFVLTMFSWAWSGYYWYDKKSGQLVQSGESKGKNLKIQYQVKA
;
A
#
# COMPACT_ATOMS: atom_id res chain seq x y z
N LEU A 1 -13.07 25.15 -21.21
CA LEU A 1 -13.97 24.04 -20.81
C LEU A 1 -14.55 24.45 -19.47
N THR A 2 -15.87 24.63 -19.38
CA THR A 2 -16.55 25.03 -18.14
C THR A 2 -17.54 23.95 -17.76
N THR A 3 -17.42 23.38 -16.57
CA THR A 3 -18.39 22.44 -16.04
C THR A 3 -19.19 23.06 -14.91
N ALA A 4 -20.41 22.55 -14.69
CA ALA A 4 -21.32 23.04 -13.68
C ALA A 4 -21.75 21.91 -12.75
N HIS A 5 -21.73 22.20 -11.46
CA HIS A 5 -22.32 21.36 -10.42
C HIS A 5 -23.83 21.58 -10.41
N ALA A 6 -24.63 20.55 -10.72
CA ALA A 6 -26.08 20.65 -10.78
C ALA A 6 -26.75 19.39 -10.22
N PHE A 7 -27.94 19.56 -9.65
CA PHE A 7 -28.73 18.47 -9.05
C PHE A 7 -30.18 18.39 -9.54
N TYR A 8 -30.72 19.50 -10.03
CA TYR A 8 -32.13 19.64 -10.37
C TYR A 8 -32.33 19.67 -11.88
N LYS A 9 -33.39 19.02 -12.38
CA LYS A 9 -33.66 18.93 -13.82
C LYS A 9 -33.78 20.28 -14.52
N GLU A 10 -34.42 21.25 -13.87
CA GLU A 10 -34.60 22.58 -14.44
C GLU A 10 -33.28 23.35 -14.55
N ASP A 11 -32.41 23.30 -13.53
CA ASP A 11 -31.08 23.91 -13.59
C ASP A 11 -30.25 23.31 -14.72
N VAL A 12 -30.31 21.99 -14.89
CA VAL A 12 -29.64 21.29 -15.98
C VAL A 12 -30.17 21.76 -17.32
N ARG A 13 -31.49 21.92 -17.49
CA ARG A 13 -32.08 22.46 -18.73
C ARG A 13 -31.53 23.84 -19.07
N GLU A 14 -31.55 24.78 -18.12
CA GLU A 14 -31.03 26.14 -18.33
C GLU A 14 -29.55 26.14 -18.72
N LEU A 15 -28.75 25.28 -18.08
CA LEU A 15 -27.32 25.13 -18.38
C LEU A 15 -27.06 24.56 -19.78
N LEU A 16 -27.86 23.58 -20.22
CA LEU A 16 -27.77 23.01 -21.56
C LEU A 16 -28.16 24.04 -22.63
N GLU A 17 -29.22 24.83 -22.40
CA GLU A 17 -29.64 25.93 -23.28
C GLU A 17 -28.58 27.03 -23.37
N ALA A 18 -27.87 27.30 -22.27
CA ALA A 18 -26.75 28.24 -22.23
C ALA A 18 -25.47 27.71 -22.91
N GLY A 19 -25.43 26.43 -23.31
CA GLY A 19 -24.28 25.83 -23.97
C GLY A 19 -23.12 25.48 -23.02
N ILE A 20 -23.43 25.02 -21.80
CA ILE A 20 -22.42 24.49 -20.86
C ILE A 20 -21.62 23.35 -21.51
N TYR A 21 -20.34 23.23 -21.16
CA TYR A 21 -19.50 22.15 -21.70
C TYR A 21 -19.71 20.82 -20.98
N GLY A 22 -19.94 20.84 -19.65
CA GLY A 22 -20.20 19.63 -18.90
C GLY A 22 -21.03 19.85 -17.65
N ILE A 23 -21.75 18.80 -17.26
CA ILE A 23 -22.57 18.75 -16.06
C ILE A 23 -21.98 17.70 -15.12
N GLU A 24 -21.66 18.13 -13.91
CA GLU A 24 -21.28 17.26 -12.80
C GLU A 24 -22.55 16.85 -12.03
N HIS A 25 -22.58 15.60 -11.56
CA HIS A 25 -23.68 14.95 -10.84
C HIS A 25 -24.97 14.73 -11.64
N GLY A 26 -25.49 15.76 -12.30
CA GLY A 26 -26.66 15.69 -13.17
C GLY A 26 -27.99 15.81 -12.43
N ILE A 27 -29.01 15.11 -12.92
CA ILE A 27 -30.38 15.19 -12.40
C ILE A 27 -30.55 14.15 -11.30
N LEU A 28 -30.91 14.59 -10.10
CA LEU A 28 -31.02 13.75 -8.90
C LEU A 28 -32.37 13.84 -8.20
N ASP A 29 -33.12 14.90 -8.47
CA ASP A 29 -34.46 15.15 -7.94
C ASP A 29 -35.52 14.25 -8.56
N GLU A 30 -35.27 13.70 -9.76
CA GLU A 30 -36.17 12.75 -10.43
C GLU A 30 -35.43 11.74 -11.33
N GLN A 31 -36.16 10.69 -11.73
CA GLN A 31 -35.72 9.76 -12.76
C GLN A 31 -36.06 10.33 -14.15
N ILE A 32 -35.11 10.19 -15.07
CA ILE A 32 -35.28 10.55 -16.47
C ILE A 32 -35.93 9.37 -17.19
N GLU A 33 -37.04 9.63 -17.87
CA GLU A 33 -37.69 8.65 -18.75
C GLU A 33 -37.02 8.62 -20.13
N SER A 34 -37.14 7.49 -20.83
CA SER A 34 -36.43 7.31 -22.11
C SER A 34 -36.86 8.27 -23.24
N ASP A 35 -38.05 8.86 -23.13
CA ASP A 35 -38.65 9.81 -24.07
C ASP A 35 -38.63 11.26 -23.57
N ASP A 36 -37.92 11.51 -22.46
CA ASP A 36 -37.80 12.82 -21.83
C ASP A 36 -37.14 13.84 -22.77
N ASP A 37 -37.73 15.04 -22.89
CA ASP A 37 -37.25 16.06 -23.81
C ASP A 37 -35.88 16.61 -23.42
N ILE A 38 -35.47 16.46 -22.15
CA ILE A 38 -34.14 16.79 -21.67
C ILE A 38 -33.05 16.02 -22.42
N ILE A 39 -33.32 14.76 -22.84
CA ILE A 39 -32.37 13.94 -23.59
C ILE A 39 -32.08 14.57 -24.96
N ARG A 40 -33.11 15.08 -25.64
CA ARG A 40 -32.96 15.77 -26.92
C ARG A 40 -32.14 17.05 -26.75
N LEU A 41 -32.48 17.86 -25.76
CA LEU A 41 -31.74 19.09 -25.45
C LEU A 41 -30.27 18.80 -25.14
N TRP A 42 -30.00 17.76 -24.35
CA TRP A 42 -28.64 17.38 -23.99
C TRP A 42 -27.81 16.97 -25.21
N LYS A 43 -28.40 16.19 -26.12
CA LYS A 43 -27.76 15.85 -27.41
C LYS A 43 -27.46 17.08 -28.25
N GLU A 44 -28.42 18.00 -28.35
CA GLU A 44 -28.26 19.24 -29.12
C GLU A 44 -27.16 20.13 -28.55
N SER A 45 -27.02 20.20 -27.22
CA SER A 45 -25.95 20.97 -26.55
C SER A 45 -24.55 20.36 -26.74
N GLY A 46 -24.47 19.03 -26.87
CA GLY A 46 -23.20 18.30 -26.86
C GLY A 46 -22.49 18.27 -25.49
N ALA A 47 -23.16 18.69 -24.41
CA ALA A 47 -22.57 18.74 -23.08
C ALA A 47 -22.16 17.33 -22.59
N HIS A 48 -20.98 17.25 -21.98
CA HIS A 48 -20.52 16.04 -21.33
C HIS A 48 -21.22 15.83 -19.98
N PHE A 49 -21.41 14.59 -19.57
CA PHE A 49 -21.97 14.23 -18.27
C PHE A 49 -20.94 13.48 -17.42
N VAL A 50 -20.77 13.90 -16.17
CA VAL A 50 -19.91 13.26 -15.17
C VAL A 50 -20.76 12.82 -13.96
N PRO A 51 -21.08 11.52 -13.84
CA PRO A 51 -22.08 11.04 -12.90
C PRO A 51 -21.70 11.06 -11.43
N THR A 52 -20.45 10.89 -11.02
CA THR A 52 -19.98 10.88 -9.61
C THR A 52 -20.86 10.06 -8.63
N VAL A 53 -21.14 8.80 -8.94
CA VAL A 53 -22.10 7.96 -8.20
C VAL A 53 -21.68 7.74 -6.75
N ASN A 54 -20.40 7.49 -6.51
CA ASN A 54 -19.89 7.21 -5.18
C ASN A 54 -20.06 8.39 -4.21
N ALA A 55 -20.00 9.64 -4.70
CA ALA A 55 -20.09 10.86 -3.89
C ALA A 55 -21.35 10.91 -3.00
N MET A 56 -22.46 10.36 -3.49
CA MET A 56 -23.75 10.42 -2.80
C MET A 56 -24.05 9.24 -1.89
N THR A 57 -23.11 8.30 -1.74
CA THR A 57 -23.22 7.24 -0.72
C THR A 57 -23.20 7.82 0.70
N TYR A 58 -22.77 9.08 0.85
CA TYR A 58 -22.76 9.83 2.11
C TYR A 58 -23.96 10.78 2.27
N GLU A 59 -24.85 10.89 1.29
CA GLU A 59 -26.03 11.75 1.39
C GLU A 59 -27.14 11.11 2.23
N LYS A 60 -27.97 11.97 2.86
CA LYS A 60 -29.07 11.53 3.74
C LYS A 60 -30.30 11.05 2.98
N GLU A 61 -30.38 11.26 1.67
CA GLU A 61 -31.56 10.95 0.83
C GLU A 61 -31.28 9.77 -0.10
N PRO A 62 -31.70 8.53 0.24
CA PRO A 62 -31.37 7.33 -0.54
C PRO A 62 -31.86 7.36 -1.99
N MET A 63 -32.94 8.10 -2.27
CA MET A 63 -33.52 8.21 -3.61
C MET A 63 -32.57 8.87 -4.61
N ARG A 64 -31.68 9.76 -4.18
CA ARG A 64 -30.72 10.42 -5.07
C ARG A 64 -29.72 9.43 -5.67
N LEU A 65 -29.30 8.41 -4.91
CA LEU A 65 -28.45 7.35 -5.42
C LEU A 65 -29.19 6.50 -6.47
N VAL A 66 -30.45 6.15 -6.19
CA VAL A 66 -31.31 5.38 -7.12
C VAL A 66 -31.52 6.15 -8.42
N ASN A 67 -31.88 7.43 -8.33
CA ASN A 67 -32.09 8.29 -9.49
C ASN A 67 -30.81 8.40 -10.32
N ARG A 68 -29.65 8.56 -9.69
CA ARG A 68 -28.37 8.68 -10.39
C ARG A 68 -27.97 7.41 -11.13
N ILE A 69 -28.10 6.24 -10.50
CA ILE A 69 -27.80 4.95 -11.15
C ILE A 69 -28.72 4.73 -12.35
N HIS A 70 -30.02 5.02 -12.19
CA HIS A 70 -30.99 4.96 -13.28
C HIS A 70 -30.66 5.95 -14.42
N ASN A 71 -30.47 7.22 -14.09
CA ASN A 71 -30.22 8.31 -15.04
C ASN A 71 -28.90 8.10 -15.79
N LEU A 72 -27.86 7.56 -15.14
CA LEU A 72 -26.62 7.14 -15.79
C LEU A 72 -26.91 6.18 -16.95
N LYS A 73 -27.72 5.13 -16.71
CA LYS A 73 -28.04 4.16 -17.75
C LYS A 73 -28.84 4.77 -18.89
N VAL A 74 -29.87 5.55 -18.57
CA VAL A 74 -30.74 6.20 -19.56
C VAL A 74 -29.94 7.14 -20.45
N LEU A 75 -29.09 7.99 -19.87
CA LEU A 75 -28.27 8.94 -20.63
C LEU A 75 -27.17 8.23 -21.43
N TYR A 76 -26.59 7.15 -20.89
CA TYR A 76 -25.64 6.31 -21.61
C TYR A 76 -26.27 5.66 -22.84
N ASP A 77 -27.46 5.05 -22.69
CA ASP A 77 -28.19 4.43 -23.79
C ASP A 77 -28.64 5.44 -24.86
N ALA A 78 -28.94 6.67 -24.42
CA ALA A 78 -29.24 7.76 -25.33
C ALA A 78 -28.01 8.22 -26.13
N GLY A 79 -26.79 7.84 -25.75
CA GLY A 79 -25.55 8.25 -26.43
C GLY A 79 -25.05 9.63 -26.00
N ILE A 80 -25.40 10.08 -24.80
CA ILE A 80 -24.83 11.30 -24.22
C ILE A 80 -23.33 11.07 -23.95
N PRO A 81 -22.44 12.04 -24.24
CA PRO A 81 -21.02 11.91 -23.91
C PRO A 81 -20.84 11.82 -22.39
N ILE A 82 -20.33 10.69 -21.88
CA ILE A 82 -20.12 10.47 -20.45
C ILE A 82 -18.63 10.27 -20.17
N ALA A 83 -18.13 10.86 -19.09
CA ALA A 83 -16.81 10.57 -18.53
C ALA A 83 -16.94 10.14 -17.06
N MET A 84 -16.03 9.28 -16.61
CA MET A 84 -15.98 8.90 -15.19
C MET A 84 -15.41 10.03 -14.34
N GLY A 85 -16.04 10.29 -13.19
CA GLY A 85 -15.53 11.16 -12.13
C GLY A 85 -16.13 10.72 -10.80
N THR A 86 -15.49 11.04 -9.68
CA THR A 86 -15.84 10.49 -8.36
C THR A 86 -16.31 11.52 -7.34
N ASP A 87 -16.05 12.81 -7.60
CA ASP A 87 -16.13 13.90 -6.63
C ASP A 87 -15.35 13.62 -5.32
N ASN A 88 -14.20 12.93 -5.46
CA ASN A 88 -13.37 12.59 -4.33
C ASN A 88 -12.68 13.84 -3.76
N MET A 89 -13.00 14.18 -2.51
CA MET A 89 -12.28 15.19 -1.73
C MET A 89 -10.92 14.63 -1.27
N LEU A 90 -9.95 15.51 -1.01
CA LEU A 90 -8.54 15.20 -0.64
C LEU A 90 -8.35 14.23 0.56
N GLU A 91 -9.41 13.80 1.24
CA GLU A 91 -9.36 12.93 2.43
C GLU A 91 -9.41 11.42 2.14
N MET A 92 -9.72 10.97 0.91
CA MET A 92 -9.69 9.54 0.52
C MET A 92 -8.68 9.24 -0.60
N LEU A 93 -7.39 9.43 -0.32
CA LEU A 93 -6.27 9.27 -1.27
C LEU A 93 -5.87 7.80 -1.58
N GLY A 94 -6.81 6.85 -1.47
CA GLY A 94 -6.53 5.41 -1.54
C GLY A 94 -6.66 4.76 -2.91
N GLY A 95 -7.28 5.43 -3.89
CA GLY A 95 -7.64 4.81 -5.18
C GLY A 95 -8.85 3.87 -5.12
N ASP A 96 -9.41 3.63 -3.93
CA ASP A 96 -10.53 2.72 -3.71
C ASP A 96 -11.86 3.28 -4.22
N VAL A 97 -12.00 4.61 -4.20
CA VAL A 97 -13.19 5.32 -4.66
C VAL A 97 -13.38 5.15 -6.17
N GLU A 98 -12.31 5.20 -6.95
CA GLU A 98 -12.33 4.99 -8.39
C GLU A 98 -12.80 3.57 -8.74
N HIS A 99 -12.40 2.57 -7.96
CA HIS A 99 -12.87 1.19 -8.13
C HIS A 99 -14.37 1.04 -7.82
N LYS A 100 -14.86 1.74 -6.79
CA LYS A 100 -16.30 1.75 -6.45
C LYS A 100 -17.14 2.44 -7.53
N GLU A 101 -16.66 3.56 -8.07
CA GLU A 101 -17.32 4.27 -9.16
C GLU A 101 -17.51 3.36 -10.39
N LEU A 102 -16.47 2.62 -10.77
CA LEU A 102 -16.58 1.63 -11.85
C LEU A 102 -17.60 0.51 -11.54
N ALA A 103 -17.67 0.06 -10.28
CA ALA A 103 -18.67 -0.92 -9.86
C ALA A 103 -20.09 -0.37 -9.97
N TYR A 104 -20.32 0.90 -9.61
CA TYR A 104 -21.61 1.56 -9.77
C TYR A 104 -22.03 1.70 -11.24
N TYR A 105 -21.08 1.87 -12.16
CA TYR A 105 -21.40 1.95 -13.59
C TYR A 105 -21.88 0.59 -14.10
N VAL A 106 -21.29 -0.49 -13.61
CA VAL A 106 -21.77 -1.85 -13.88
C VAL A 106 -23.11 -2.13 -13.21
N GLU A 107 -23.33 -1.63 -11.98
CA GLU A 107 -24.62 -1.71 -11.29
C GLU A 107 -25.75 -0.99 -12.06
N ALA A 108 -25.43 0.15 -12.69
CA ALA A 108 -26.33 0.84 -13.61
C ALA A 108 -26.66 0.03 -14.88
N GLY A 109 -25.94 -1.07 -15.15
CA GLY A 109 -26.19 -1.96 -16.27
C GLY A 109 -25.24 -1.77 -17.46
N LEU A 110 -24.13 -1.06 -17.29
CA LEU A 110 -23.04 -1.08 -18.27
C LEU A 110 -22.24 -2.38 -18.14
N THR A 111 -21.65 -2.84 -19.24
CA THR A 111 -20.63 -3.89 -19.19
C THR A 111 -19.33 -3.37 -18.56
N PRO A 112 -18.47 -4.24 -17.99
CA PRO A 112 -17.19 -3.80 -17.42
C PRO A 112 -16.33 -3.01 -18.40
N MET A 113 -16.28 -3.41 -19.67
CA MET A 113 -15.51 -2.67 -20.69
C MET A 113 -16.12 -1.32 -21.03
N GLN A 114 -17.44 -1.17 -21.00
CA GLN A 114 -18.06 0.15 -21.18
C GLN A 114 -17.68 1.08 -20.03
N ALA A 115 -17.73 0.62 -18.78
CA ALA A 115 -17.28 1.40 -17.63
C ALA A 115 -15.80 1.82 -17.74
N ILE A 116 -14.91 0.91 -18.15
CA ILE A 116 -13.48 1.20 -18.35
C ILE A 116 -13.27 2.24 -19.46
N MET A 117 -14.04 2.18 -20.55
CA MET A 117 -13.96 3.16 -21.63
C MET A 117 -14.38 4.55 -21.16
N LEU A 118 -15.40 4.65 -20.30
CA LEU A 118 -15.81 5.92 -19.68
C LEU A 118 -14.69 6.53 -18.80
N ALA A 119 -13.91 5.68 -18.13
CA ALA A 119 -12.79 6.07 -17.27
C ALA A 119 -11.47 6.35 -18.01
N THR A 120 -11.35 5.95 -19.28
CA THR A 120 -10.10 6.04 -20.04
C THR A 120 -10.27 6.92 -21.27
N LYS A 121 -10.81 6.37 -22.37
CA LYS A 121 -11.02 7.11 -23.63
C LYS A 121 -11.86 8.35 -23.38
N ASN A 122 -13.05 8.19 -22.79
CA ASN A 122 -13.98 9.31 -22.66
C ASN A 122 -13.50 10.34 -21.63
N GLY A 123 -12.83 9.91 -20.56
CA GLY A 123 -12.16 10.81 -19.63
C GLY A 123 -11.10 11.68 -20.33
N ALA A 124 -10.29 11.09 -21.21
CA ALA A 124 -9.32 11.84 -22.00
C ALA A 124 -9.98 12.80 -23.01
N GLU A 125 -11.10 12.41 -23.62
CA GLU A 125 -11.90 13.27 -24.50
C GLU A 125 -12.48 14.46 -23.72
N HIS A 126 -13.10 14.20 -22.58
CA HIS A 126 -13.67 15.23 -21.70
C HIS A 126 -12.63 16.25 -21.22
N LEU A 127 -11.40 15.80 -20.92
CA LEU A 127 -10.31 16.67 -20.50
C LEU A 127 -9.55 17.33 -21.67
N GLY A 128 -9.92 17.07 -22.93
CA GLY A 128 -9.24 17.62 -24.10
C GLY A 128 -7.81 17.11 -24.31
N VAL A 129 -7.50 15.89 -23.86
CA VAL A 129 -6.17 15.27 -23.93
C VAL A 129 -6.15 13.94 -24.70
N ALA A 130 -7.23 13.61 -25.40
CA ALA A 130 -7.40 12.36 -26.15
C ALA A 130 -6.33 12.10 -27.23
N GLU A 131 -5.71 13.16 -27.76
CA GLU A 131 -4.61 13.05 -28.74
C GLU A 131 -3.36 12.36 -28.15
N ARG A 132 -3.21 12.34 -26.82
CA ARG A 132 -2.02 11.80 -26.15
C ARG A 132 -2.32 10.82 -25.01
N LYS A 133 -3.58 10.65 -24.58
CA LYS A 133 -3.98 9.81 -23.45
C LYS A 133 -5.32 9.10 -23.71
N GLY A 134 -5.63 8.10 -22.87
CA GLY A 134 -6.95 7.47 -22.81
C GLY A 134 -7.08 6.19 -23.62
N MET A 135 -6.13 5.87 -24.51
CA MET A 135 -6.10 4.60 -25.25
C MET A 135 -4.68 4.01 -25.27
N VAL A 136 -4.59 2.70 -25.49
CA VAL A 136 -3.31 2.02 -25.73
C VAL A 136 -3.09 1.93 -27.24
N LYS A 137 -2.40 2.94 -27.81
CA LYS A 137 -2.08 3.02 -29.25
C LYS A 137 -0.70 3.66 -29.48
N PRO A 138 -0.01 3.34 -30.59
CA PRO A 138 1.23 4.03 -30.97
C PRO A 138 1.03 5.55 -31.03
N GLY A 139 2.00 6.31 -30.52
CA GLY A 139 1.96 7.77 -30.46
C GLY A 139 1.36 8.36 -29.18
N MET A 140 0.70 7.56 -28.34
CA MET A 140 0.17 8.02 -27.05
C MET A 140 1.20 7.93 -25.92
N GLU A 141 0.99 8.70 -24.85
CA GLU A 141 1.78 8.58 -23.62
C GLU A 141 1.59 7.19 -23.02
N ALA A 142 2.69 6.56 -22.60
CA ALA A 142 2.69 5.23 -21.99
C ALA A 142 2.24 5.27 -20.52
N ASP A 143 1.00 5.71 -20.30
CA ASP A 143 0.29 5.64 -19.04
C ASP A 143 -0.57 4.37 -19.03
N LEU A 144 -0.08 3.35 -18.33
CA LEU A 144 -0.63 2.00 -18.42
C LEU A 144 -0.86 1.43 -17.03
N ILE A 145 -1.95 0.68 -16.87
CA ILE A 145 -2.19 -0.17 -15.70
C ILE A 145 -2.16 -1.62 -16.18
N LEU A 146 -1.27 -2.41 -15.61
CA LEU A 146 -1.16 -3.84 -15.85
C LEU A 146 -1.87 -4.58 -14.72
N LEU A 147 -2.81 -5.45 -15.09
CA LEU A 147 -3.64 -6.19 -14.15
C LEU A 147 -3.30 -7.69 -14.20
N GLU A 148 -3.38 -8.36 -13.06
CA GLU A 148 -3.21 -9.82 -12.96
C GLU A 148 -4.44 -10.59 -13.45
N LYS A 149 -5.61 -9.95 -13.42
CA LYS A 149 -6.88 -10.56 -13.79
C LYS A 149 -7.59 -9.72 -14.86
N ASN A 150 -8.39 -10.39 -15.69
CA ASN A 150 -9.12 -9.76 -16.78
C ASN A 150 -10.30 -8.91 -16.24
N PRO A 151 -10.28 -7.58 -16.37
CA PRO A 151 -11.36 -6.72 -15.88
C PRO A 151 -12.62 -6.76 -16.76
N ALA A 152 -12.53 -7.29 -17.99
CA ALA A 152 -13.69 -7.44 -18.87
C ALA A 152 -14.66 -8.53 -18.38
N GLU A 153 -14.16 -9.51 -17.63
CA GLU A 153 -14.97 -10.59 -17.04
C GLU A 153 -15.68 -10.17 -15.75
N ASN A 154 -15.01 -9.35 -14.93
CA ASN A 154 -15.55 -8.81 -13.69
C ASN A 154 -14.84 -7.50 -13.37
N ILE A 155 -15.60 -6.42 -13.21
CA ILE A 155 -15.04 -5.09 -12.96
C ILE A 155 -14.22 -5.01 -11.65
N SER A 156 -14.55 -5.82 -10.64
CA SER A 156 -13.77 -5.90 -9.40
C SER A 156 -12.35 -6.41 -9.63
N ASN A 157 -12.04 -7.00 -10.78
CA ASN A 157 -10.67 -7.40 -11.11
C ASN A 157 -9.72 -6.21 -11.29
N MET A 158 -10.25 -4.98 -11.45
CA MET A 158 -9.46 -3.74 -11.51
C MET A 158 -8.58 -3.51 -10.26
N GLN A 159 -8.90 -4.14 -9.13
CA GLN A 159 -8.13 -4.01 -7.88
C GLN A 159 -6.83 -4.85 -7.87
N PHE A 160 -6.67 -5.81 -8.79
CA PHE A 160 -5.48 -6.70 -8.85
C PHE A 160 -4.41 -6.11 -9.77
N ILE A 161 -3.87 -4.96 -9.37
CA ILE A 161 -2.86 -4.21 -10.13
C ILE A 161 -1.48 -4.83 -9.93
N ASP A 162 -0.88 -5.37 -11.00
CA ASP A 162 0.54 -5.78 -11.01
C ASP A 162 1.45 -4.55 -11.14
N LYS A 163 1.18 -3.66 -12.10
CA LYS A 163 2.02 -2.48 -12.35
C LYS A 163 1.22 -1.26 -12.77
N VAL A 164 1.76 -0.09 -12.44
CA VAL A 164 1.35 1.18 -13.02
C VAL A 164 2.55 1.81 -13.70
N PHE A 165 2.36 2.27 -14.92
CA PHE A 165 3.33 3.02 -15.71
C PHE A 165 2.82 4.45 -15.87
N LEU A 166 3.69 5.42 -15.66
CA LEU A 166 3.44 6.84 -15.92
C LEU A 166 4.51 7.33 -16.89
N LYS A 167 4.10 7.77 -18.09
CA LYS A 167 4.98 8.19 -19.18
C LYS A 167 6.09 7.17 -19.48
N GLY A 168 5.74 5.89 -19.48
CA GLY A 168 6.63 4.77 -19.78
C GLY A 168 7.57 4.35 -18.64
N LYS A 169 7.51 5.01 -17.49
CA LYS A 169 8.26 4.63 -16.29
C LYS A 169 7.36 3.88 -15.33
N ILE A 170 7.88 2.84 -14.69
CA ILE A 170 7.17 2.14 -13.61
C ILE A 170 6.99 3.12 -12.44
N ALA A 171 5.73 3.43 -12.13
CA ALA A 171 5.32 4.23 -10.98
C ALA A 171 4.92 3.35 -9.79
N TYR A 172 4.43 2.14 -10.06
CA TYR A 172 4.11 1.11 -9.07
C TYR A 172 4.36 -0.28 -9.66
N SER A 173 4.83 -1.22 -8.85
CA SER A 173 4.90 -2.63 -9.21
C SER A 173 4.73 -3.50 -7.96
N GLN A 174 3.77 -4.41 -7.99
CA GLN A 174 3.61 -5.47 -7.01
C GLN A 174 4.50 -6.67 -7.37
N LYS A 175 5.80 -6.41 -7.63
CA LYS A 175 6.75 -7.49 -7.89
C LYS A 175 7.10 -8.16 -6.57
N PRO A 176 6.92 -9.48 -6.44
CA PRO A 176 7.59 -10.23 -5.40
C PRO A 176 9.09 -9.95 -5.48
N ILE A 177 9.70 -9.66 -4.34
CA ILE A 177 11.14 -9.61 -4.22
C ILE A 177 11.72 -10.94 -4.73
N LYS A 178 12.73 -10.85 -5.59
CA LYS A 178 13.42 -12.03 -6.13
C LYS A 178 14.04 -12.87 -5.00
N PHE A 179 14.21 -14.16 -5.25
CA PHE A 179 15.01 -15.01 -4.39
C PHE A 179 16.45 -14.46 -4.23
N TYR A 180 16.98 -14.54 -3.02
CA TYR A 180 18.38 -14.28 -2.72
C TYR A 180 19.02 -15.55 -2.17
N ASP A 181 20.10 -16.00 -2.81
CA ASP A 181 20.92 -17.10 -2.32
C ASP A 181 21.83 -16.60 -1.19
N LEU A 182 21.26 -16.50 0.02
CA LEU A 182 21.97 -16.08 1.22
C LEU A 182 22.50 -17.30 1.97
N PRO A 183 23.71 -17.21 2.57
CA PRO A 183 24.23 -18.29 3.40
C PRO A 183 23.34 -18.53 4.62
N GLY A 184 23.39 -19.75 5.16
CA GLY A 184 22.82 -20.02 6.48
C GLY A 184 23.60 -19.32 7.58
N TYR A 185 22.91 -18.95 8.66
CA TYR A 185 23.50 -18.34 9.86
C TYR A 185 23.05 -19.07 11.12
N THR A 186 23.96 -19.19 12.07
CA THR A 186 23.72 -19.73 13.41
C THR A 186 24.40 -18.84 14.44
N TYR A 187 23.66 -18.47 15.49
CA TYR A 187 24.22 -17.79 16.65
C TYR A 187 25.27 -18.68 17.32
N HIS A 188 26.32 -18.07 17.87
CA HIS A 188 27.31 -18.83 18.65
C HIS A 188 26.65 -19.50 19.87
N ASP A 189 27.14 -20.69 20.23
CA ASP A 189 26.53 -21.54 21.27
C ASP A 189 26.46 -20.88 22.66
N ASP A 190 27.37 -19.95 22.95
CA ASP A 190 27.45 -19.16 24.18
C ASP A 190 26.47 -17.97 24.20
N VAL A 191 25.91 -17.59 23.06
CA VAL A 191 24.90 -16.54 22.97
C VAL A 191 23.52 -17.15 23.17
N LYS A 192 22.93 -16.90 24.35
CA LYS A 192 21.54 -17.30 24.66
C LYS A 192 20.57 -16.14 24.59
N THR A 193 21.02 -14.95 24.95
CA THR A 193 20.17 -13.77 25.00
C THR A 193 20.97 -12.54 24.59
N ILE A 194 20.33 -11.66 23.84
CA ILE A 194 20.87 -10.36 23.42
C ILE A 194 19.94 -9.28 23.95
N SER A 195 20.50 -8.23 24.55
CA SER A 195 19.73 -7.11 25.09
C SER A 195 20.12 -5.80 24.42
N TYR A 196 19.14 -4.96 24.10
CA TYR A 196 19.33 -3.60 23.60
C TYR A 196 18.63 -2.59 24.50
N GLU A 197 19.20 -1.41 24.64
CA GLU A 197 18.64 -0.30 25.41
C GLU A 197 18.46 0.93 24.53
N SER A 198 17.36 1.65 24.70
CA SER A 198 17.17 2.94 24.05
C SER A 198 18.10 4.02 24.63
N SER A 199 18.41 5.04 23.85
CA SER A 199 19.27 6.16 24.27
C SER A 199 18.79 6.89 25.54
N ASP A 200 17.48 6.88 25.81
CA ASP A 200 16.85 7.46 27.00
C ASP A 200 16.63 6.45 28.14
N LYS A 201 17.05 5.20 27.93
CA LYS A 201 16.96 4.06 28.85
C LYS A 201 15.56 3.66 29.28
N LYS A 202 14.54 4.13 28.56
CA LYS A 202 13.13 3.81 28.84
C LYS A 202 12.68 2.52 28.19
N ILE A 203 13.32 2.12 27.09
CA ILE A 203 12.94 0.94 26.32
C ILE A 203 14.09 -0.05 26.37
N THR A 204 13.78 -1.28 26.75
CA THR A 204 14.69 -2.42 26.61
C THR A 204 14.10 -3.43 25.64
N ARG A 205 14.94 -4.02 24.80
CA ARG A 205 14.60 -5.13 23.91
C ARG A 205 15.43 -6.33 24.32
N GLN A 206 14.79 -7.44 24.61
CA GLN A 206 15.45 -8.70 24.97
C GLN A 206 15.12 -9.74 23.92
N VAL A 207 16.16 -10.36 23.36
CA VAL A 207 16.05 -11.37 22.31
C VAL A 207 16.62 -12.67 22.84
N ASP A 208 15.77 -13.67 23.07
CA ASP A 208 16.17 -15.02 23.41
C ASP A 208 16.36 -15.85 22.14
N VAL A 209 17.61 -16.25 21.89
CA VAL A 209 18.02 -17.05 20.73
C VAL A 209 18.35 -18.50 21.10
N SER A 210 18.16 -18.89 22.36
CA SER A 210 18.51 -20.22 22.86
C SER A 210 17.77 -21.36 22.14
N GLY A 211 16.55 -21.10 21.67
CA GLY A 211 15.74 -22.02 20.89
C GLY A 211 16.09 -22.09 19.40
N TYR A 212 16.98 -21.24 18.87
CA TYR A 212 17.19 -21.15 17.42
C TYR A 212 17.84 -22.41 16.84
N VAL A 213 18.83 -22.99 17.53
CA VAL A 213 19.53 -24.18 17.03
C VAL A 213 18.60 -25.39 16.98
N ALA A 214 17.79 -25.60 18.02
CA ALA A 214 16.94 -26.79 18.15
C ALA A 214 15.58 -26.66 17.44
N GLU A 215 14.96 -25.48 17.52
CA GLU A 215 13.57 -25.26 17.10
C GLU A 215 13.42 -24.22 16.00
N LYS A 216 14.52 -23.55 15.60
CA LYS A 216 14.49 -22.36 14.73
C LYS A 216 13.62 -21.24 15.29
N LYS A 217 13.49 -21.19 16.61
CA LYS A 217 12.68 -20.18 17.30
C LYS A 217 13.51 -19.10 17.97
N ILE A 218 13.03 -17.87 17.87
CA ILE A 218 13.53 -16.72 18.62
C ILE A 218 12.35 -16.02 19.29
N ILE A 219 12.55 -15.57 20.52
CA ILE A 219 11.57 -14.77 21.26
C ILE A 219 12.13 -13.38 21.46
N HIS A 220 11.37 -12.35 21.11
CA HIS A 220 11.70 -10.97 21.33
C HIS A 220 10.68 -10.32 22.26
N THR A 221 11.15 -9.75 23.36
CA THR A 221 10.32 -9.02 24.31
C THR A 221 10.77 -7.57 24.34
N VAL A 222 9.81 -6.65 24.18
CA VAL A 222 10.02 -5.21 24.32
C VAL A 222 9.41 -4.77 25.63
N THR A 223 10.16 -4.00 26.40
CA THR A 223 9.76 -3.51 27.73
C THR A 223 9.85 -2.00 27.74
N HIS A 224 8.80 -1.32 28.21
CA HIS A 224 8.76 0.12 28.44
C HIS A 224 8.70 0.39 29.95
N ASP A 225 9.66 1.15 30.48
CA ASP A 225 9.76 1.51 31.90
C ASP A 225 9.62 0.30 32.85
N GLY A 226 10.18 -0.84 32.45
CA GLY A 226 10.15 -2.10 33.21
C GLY A 226 8.91 -2.98 33.00
N LEU A 227 7.90 -2.53 32.25
CA LEU A 227 6.69 -3.29 31.94
C LEU A 227 6.75 -3.88 30.53
N GLU A 228 6.39 -5.16 30.38
CA GLU A 228 6.29 -5.80 29.06
C GLU A 228 5.30 -5.02 28.20
N TRP A 229 5.81 -4.50 27.09
CA TRP A 229 5.05 -3.74 26.11
C TRP A 229 4.58 -4.64 24.96
N SER A 230 5.44 -5.54 24.48
CA SER A 230 5.07 -6.50 23.46
C SER A 230 5.97 -7.73 23.49
N LYS A 231 5.44 -8.82 22.95
CA LYS A 231 6.18 -10.07 22.76
C LYS A 231 5.99 -10.57 21.33
N GLU A 232 7.08 -10.97 20.72
CA GLU A 232 7.13 -11.56 19.40
C GLU A 232 7.80 -12.93 19.46
N ILE A 233 7.26 -13.89 18.74
CA ILE A 233 7.82 -15.22 18.58
C ILE A 233 8.00 -15.46 17.08
N PHE A 234 9.21 -15.83 16.68
CA PHE A 234 9.55 -16.09 15.29
C PHE A 234 9.95 -17.55 15.12
N THR A 235 9.42 -18.20 14.09
CA THR A 235 10.00 -19.42 13.51
C THR A 235 10.72 -19.01 12.22
N LEU A 236 11.97 -19.42 12.06
CA LEU A 236 12.88 -18.88 11.05
C LEU A 236 13.43 -19.97 10.12
N ASP A 237 13.81 -19.57 8.91
CA ASP A 237 14.68 -20.34 8.03
C ASP A 237 16.16 -20.13 8.42
N THR A 238 17.05 -20.91 7.81
CA THR A 238 18.50 -20.90 8.03
C THR A 238 19.16 -19.56 7.75
N ASN A 239 18.62 -18.74 6.85
CA ASN A 239 19.08 -17.37 6.55
C ASN A 239 18.35 -16.30 7.39
N LEU A 240 17.66 -16.72 8.46
CA LEU A 240 16.86 -15.90 9.35
C LEU A 240 15.61 -15.27 8.71
N SER A 241 15.20 -15.74 7.53
CA SER A 241 13.89 -15.35 6.96
C SER A 241 12.78 -15.93 7.82
N VAL A 242 11.77 -15.13 8.09
CA VAL A 242 10.63 -15.56 8.89
C VAL A 242 9.77 -16.55 8.08
N LEU A 243 9.41 -17.64 8.74
CA LEU A 243 8.43 -18.62 8.29
C LEU A 243 7.11 -18.45 9.04
N GLU A 244 7.19 -18.13 10.33
CA GLU A 244 6.03 -17.82 11.17
C GLU A 244 6.39 -16.71 12.15
N TRP A 245 5.43 -15.83 12.40
CA TRP A 245 5.55 -14.75 13.36
C TRP A 245 4.26 -14.63 14.16
N HIS A 246 4.40 -14.70 15.49
CA HIS A 246 3.35 -14.35 16.43
C HIS A 246 3.71 -13.03 17.11
N TYR A 247 2.78 -12.08 17.15
CA TYR A 247 2.94 -10.79 17.79
C TYR A 247 1.79 -10.53 18.75
N HIS A 248 2.15 -10.33 20.01
CA HIS A 248 1.23 -10.08 21.09
C HIS A 248 1.55 -8.75 21.77
N ARG A 249 0.50 -7.93 21.96
CA ARG A 249 0.53 -6.69 22.72
C ARG A 249 -0.78 -6.52 23.46
N GLU A 250 -0.75 -6.89 24.74
CA GLU A 250 -1.90 -6.81 25.64
C GLU A 250 -2.49 -5.39 25.76
N PRO A 251 -1.71 -4.29 25.91
CA PRO A 251 -2.25 -2.95 26.14
C PRO A 251 -3.25 -2.43 25.11
N ASP A 252 -3.28 -2.97 23.88
CA ASP A 252 -4.23 -2.57 22.86
C ASP A 252 -5.02 -3.73 22.24
N ASN A 253 -5.03 -4.91 22.87
CA ASN A 253 -5.71 -6.11 22.35
C ASN A 253 -5.21 -6.51 20.95
N THR A 254 -3.89 -6.50 20.76
CA THR A 254 -3.26 -7.01 19.55
C THR A 254 -2.74 -8.42 19.78
N ASP A 255 -3.19 -9.35 18.94
CA ASP A 255 -2.73 -10.74 18.87
C ASP A 255 -2.77 -11.18 17.42
N ILE A 256 -1.60 -11.26 16.78
CA ILE A 256 -1.46 -11.52 15.34
C ILE A 256 -0.60 -12.75 15.14
N THR A 257 -1.07 -13.63 14.26
CA THR A 257 -0.26 -14.73 13.71
C THR A 257 -0.12 -14.53 12.22
N ALA A 258 1.11 -14.61 11.71
CA ALA A 258 1.42 -14.58 10.29
C ALA A 258 2.26 -15.79 9.93
N VAL A 259 1.87 -16.52 8.88
CA VAL A 259 2.56 -17.73 8.40
C VAL A 259 2.89 -17.57 6.92
N LYS A 260 4.13 -17.86 6.54
CA LYS A 260 4.55 -17.90 5.14
C LYS A 260 4.09 -19.21 4.51
N GLU A 261 3.20 -19.11 3.54
CA GLU A 261 2.64 -20.23 2.76
C GLU A 261 2.97 -20.01 1.28
N ASN A 262 3.97 -20.73 0.78
CA ASN A 262 4.46 -20.58 -0.59
C ASN A 262 4.82 -19.10 -0.90
N ASN A 263 4.09 -18.50 -1.84
CA ASN A 263 4.28 -17.13 -2.33
C ASN A 263 3.55 -16.06 -1.50
N PHE A 264 2.93 -16.43 -0.38
CA PHE A 264 2.11 -15.54 0.43
C PHE A 264 2.50 -15.59 1.90
N ILE A 265 2.22 -14.52 2.63
CA ILE A 265 2.08 -14.53 4.08
C ILE A 265 0.58 -14.44 4.37
N HIS A 266 0.04 -15.45 5.07
CA HIS A 266 -1.31 -15.39 5.59
C HIS A 266 -1.26 -14.86 7.03
N MET A 267 -1.85 -13.68 7.23
CA MET A 267 -1.90 -13.02 8.53
C MET A 267 -3.34 -13.01 9.06
N THR A 268 -3.51 -13.45 10.30
CA THR A 268 -4.79 -13.56 11.00
C THR A 268 -4.69 -13.06 12.44
N GLY A 269 -5.83 -12.81 13.09
CA GLY A 269 -5.91 -12.41 14.50
C GLY A 269 -6.59 -11.06 14.69
N THR A 270 -6.15 -10.30 15.69
CA THR A 270 -6.65 -8.96 16.01
C THR A 270 -5.51 -7.97 16.09
N PHE A 271 -5.66 -6.81 15.45
CA PHE A 271 -4.78 -5.67 15.62
C PHE A 271 -5.60 -4.53 16.21
N LYS A 272 -5.23 -4.06 17.41
CA LYS A 272 -5.99 -3.03 18.13
C LYS A 272 -7.47 -3.40 18.33
N GLY A 273 -7.73 -4.67 18.65
CA GLY A 273 -9.09 -5.23 18.76
C GLY A 273 -9.84 -5.39 17.42
N LYS A 274 -9.27 -5.00 16.27
CA LYS A 274 -9.89 -5.16 14.96
C LYS A 274 -9.40 -6.44 14.27
N ARG A 275 -10.34 -7.29 13.84
CA ARG A 275 -10.04 -8.53 13.12
C ARG A 275 -9.17 -8.28 11.89
N GLN A 276 -8.14 -9.09 11.74
CA GLN A 276 -7.28 -9.18 10.55
C GLN A 276 -7.47 -10.54 9.89
N ASP A 277 -7.52 -10.55 8.56
CA ASP A 277 -7.45 -11.75 7.72
C ASP A 277 -6.94 -11.29 6.34
N LYS A 278 -5.63 -11.40 6.12
CA LYS A 278 -4.97 -10.85 4.94
C LYS A 278 -4.01 -11.87 4.33
N LYS A 279 -4.00 -11.93 3.00
CA LYS A 279 -2.97 -12.63 2.23
C LYS A 279 -2.07 -11.61 1.55
N LEU A 280 -0.81 -11.57 1.96
CA LEU A 280 0.19 -10.62 1.47
C LEU A 280 1.13 -11.35 0.51
N LYS A 281 1.19 -10.93 -0.75
CA LYS A 281 2.02 -11.57 -1.78
C LYS A 281 3.49 -11.23 -1.56
N VAL A 282 4.33 -12.24 -1.36
CA VAL A 282 5.79 -12.10 -1.14
C VAL A 282 6.64 -12.89 -2.14
N GLY A 283 6.06 -13.86 -2.85
CA GLY A 283 6.79 -14.78 -3.72
C GLY A 283 7.92 -15.51 -2.98
N ASP A 284 9.05 -15.68 -3.65
CA ASP A 284 10.28 -16.24 -3.07
C ASP A 284 11.10 -15.22 -2.26
N GLY A 285 10.54 -14.03 -2.02
CA GLY A 285 11.21 -12.94 -1.34
C GLY A 285 11.49 -13.22 0.13
N LEU A 286 12.52 -12.55 0.65
CA LEU A 286 12.85 -12.55 2.08
C LEU A 286 11.75 -11.84 2.86
N TRP A 287 11.30 -12.45 3.96
CA TRP A 287 10.46 -11.80 4.96
C TRP A 287 11.28 -11.63 6.23
N TYR A 288 11.67 -10.39 6.52
CA TYR A 288 12.44 -10.05 7.71
C TYR A 288 11.63 -9.12 8.59
N GLN A 289 10.87 -9.73 9.51
CA GLN A 289 9.96 -9.01 10.39
C GLN A 289 10.71 -8.15 11.42
N GLN A 290 11.79 -8.68 12.00
CA GLN A 290 12.65 -7.97 12.93
C GLN A 290 14.04 -7.72 12.31
N MET A 291 14.28 -6.48 11.87
CA MET A 291 15.53 -6.09 11.21
C MET A 291 16.75 -6.27 12.11
N ASP A 292 16.59 -6.09 13.43
CA ASP A 292 17.68 -6.26 14.41
C ASP A 292 18.32 -7.66 14.37
N LEU A 293 17.58 -8.68 13.89
CA LEU A 293 18.00 -10.07 13.89
C LEU A 293 18.37 -10.59 12.51
N ALA A 294 17.83 -10.00 11.45
CA ALA A 294 17.75 -10.66 10.16
C ALA A 294 18.98 -10.47 9.24
N MET A 295 19.86 -9.52 9.54
CA MET A 295 20.97 -9.17 8.65
C MET A 295 22.23 -10.04 8.68
N PRO A 296 22.55 -10.87 9.70
CA PRO A 296 23.80 -11.62 9.73
C PRO A 296 24.12 -12.38 8.43
N ALA A 297 23.13 -13.08 7.86
CA ALA A 297 23.29 -13.82 6.60
C ALA A 297 23.61 -12.88 5.40
N PHE A 298 22.92 -11.74 5.33
CA PHE A 298 23.20 -10.72 4.30
C PHE A 298 24.60 -10.12 4.44
N ILE A 299 25.03 -9.85 5.68
CA ILE A 299 26.36 -9.29 5.97
C ILE A 299 27.47 -10.22 5.47
N GLN A 300 27.32 -11.53 5.70
CA GLN A 300 28.28 -12.54 5.26
C GLN A 300 28.25 -12.81 3.74
N SER A 301 27.18 -12.42 3.04
CA SER A 301 27.09 -12.56 1.59
C SER A 301 27.96 -11.55 0.83
N SER A 302 28.22 -11.79 -0.46
CA SER A 302 28.88 -10.84 -1.36
C SER A 302 27.95 -9.75 -1.91
N LEU A 303 26.66 -9.76 -1.56
CA LEU A 303 25.69 -8.79 -2.05
C LEU A 303 25.89 -7.42 -1.38
N ASP A 304 25.81 -6.36 -2.16
CA ASP A 304 25.83 -4.97 -1.67
C ASP A 304 24.47 -4.49 -1.17
N GLU A 305 23.39 -5.06 -1.72
CA GLU A 305 22.02 -4.68 -1.45
C GLU A 305 21.07 -5.87 -1.56
N ILE A 306 20.10 -5.95 -0.64
CA ILE A 306 18.96 -6.86 -0.73
C ILE A 306 17.66 -6.09 -0.56
N LEU A 307 16.58 -6.65 -1.10
CA LEU A 307 15.22 -6.23 -0.79
C LEU A 307 14.60 -7.28 0.13
N PHE A 308 13.73 -6.86 1.04
CA PHE A 308 12.95 -7.77 1.87
C PHE A 308 11.61 -7.13 2.25
N TYR A 309 10.66 -7.96 2.68
CA TYR A 309 9.38 -7.52 3.21
C TYR A 309 9.37 -7.51 4.73
N SER A 310 8.57 -6.62 5.31
CA SER A 310 8.20 -6.62 6.73
C SER A 310 6.78 -6.09 6.91
N ILE A 311 6.04 -6.61 7.89
CA ILE A 311 4.67 -6.18 8.20
C ILE A 311 4.74 -5.02 9.21
N GLY A 312 4.13 -3.88 8.91
CA GLY A 312 4.16 -2.73 9.80
C GLY A 312 3.34 -2.94 11.07
N THR A 313 3.91 -2.76 12.26
CA THR A 313 3.21 -2.89 13.56
C THR A 313 2.95 -1.56 14.28
N GLY A 314 3.35 -0.44 13.66
CA GLY A 314 3.23 0.90 14.23
C GLY A 314 1.85 1.53 14.08
N ASP A 315 1.72 2.75 14.59
CA ASP A 315 0.48 3.54 14.59
C ASP A 315 0.33 4.42 13.34
N ASN A 316 0.87 3.97 12.21
CA ASN A 316 0.96 4.73 10.98
C ASN A 316 0.10 4.12 9.86
N ARG A 317 0.04 4.78 8.71
CA ARG A 317 -0.75 4.33 7.55
C ARG A 317 -0.33 2.95 7.01
N GLY A 318 0.87 2.48 7.34
CA GLY A 318 1.40 1.17 6.93
C GLY A 318 1.10 0.03 7.91
N ALA A 319 0.36 0.30 8.99
CA ALA A 319 0.00 -0.70 9.98
C ALA A 319 -0.71 -1.91 9.36
N MET A 320 -0.26 -3.12 9.70
CA MET A 320 -0.74 -4.39 9.16
C MET A 320 -0.67 -4.49 7.62
N GLY A 321 0.12 -3.63 6.98
CA GLY A 321 0.45 -3.66 5.56
C GLY A 321 1.84 -4.24 5.35
N LEU A 322 2.09 -4.73 4.14
CA LEU A 322 3.40 -5.23 3.73
C LEU A 322 4.26 -4.04 3.26
N GLY A 323 5.35 -3.77 3.96
CA GLY A 323 6.37 -2.81 3.56
C GLY A 323 7.51 -3.50 2.82
N GLU A 324 7.96 -2.91 1.71
CA GLU A 324 9.19 -3.31 1.03
C GLU A 324 10.35 -2.41 1.47
N PHE A 325 11.43 -3.03 1.89
CA PHE A 325 12.64 -2.36 2.36
C PHE A 325 13.84 -2.77 1.53
N ALA A 326 14.75 -1.82 1.29
CA ALA A 326 16.08 -2.11 0.80
C ALA A 326 17.09 -2.03 1.95
N ALA A 327 17.92 -3.05 2.11
CA ALA A 327 19.09 -3.06 3.00
C ALA A 327 20.34 -2.88 2.16
N LYS A 328 21.13 -1.84 2.42
CA LYS A 328 22.36 -1.57 1.67
C LYS A 328 23.58 -1.50 2.59
N LYS A 329 24.65 -2.20 2.23
CA LYS A 329 25.98 -2.02 2.85
C LYS A 329 26.53 -0.67 2.41
N ILE A 330 26.77 0.23 3.36
CA ILE A 330 27.22 1.60 3.07
C ILE A 330 28.62 1.91 3.61
N GLY A 331 29.27 0.95 4.28
CA GLY A 331 30.63 1.08 4.76
C GLY A 331 30.90 0.19 5.97
N GLU A 332 32.12 0.31 6.49
CA GLU A 332 32.55 -0.32 7.74
C GLU A 332 32.98 0.78 8.71
N GLU A 333 32.62 0.63 9.98
CA GLU A 333 32.91 1.59 11.05
C GLU A 333 33.16 0.83 12.35
N ASP A 334 34.14 1.27 13.13
CA ASP A 334 34.34 0.76 14.49
C ASP A 334 33.39 1.49 15.45
N VAL A 335 32.68 0.73 16.28
CA VAL A 335 31.71 1.23 17.27
C VAL A 335 32.14 0.78 18.66
N SER A 336 32.24 1.71 19.59
CA SER A 336 32.57 1.40 20.99
C SER A 336 31.34 1.52 21.88
N ILE A 337 31.05 0.47 22.65
CA ILE A 337 30.01 0.42 23.67
C ILE A 337 30.68 0.10 25.01
N GLY A 338 30.73 1.10 25.91
CA GLY A 338 31.55 0.99 27.12
C GLY A 338 33.03 0.76 26.77
N ASP A 339 33.62 -0.29 27.33
CA ASP A 339 35.02 -0.67 27.10
C ASP A 339 35.21 -1.66 25.93
N VAL A 340 34.12 -2.06 25.27
CA VAL A 340 34.16 -3.02 24.15
C VAL A 340 34.10 -2.27 22.83
N SER A 341 35.01 -2.62 21.90
CA SER A 341 35.03 -2.08 20.54
C SER A 341 34.65 -3.19 19.55
N TYR A 342 33.72 -2.86 18.65
CA TYR A 342 33.20 -3.74 17.62
C TYR A 342 33.57 -3.20 16.24
N SER A 343 34.03 -4.07 15.35
CA SER A 343 34.25 -3.69 13.96
C SER A 343 32.99 -4.02 13.17
N CYS A 344 32.25 -3.01 12.73
CA CYS A 344 30.89 -3.19 12.22
C CYS A 344 30.78 -2.96 10.71
N VAL A 345 29.86 -3.69 10.06
CA VAL A 345 29.28 -3.29 8.77
C VAL A 345 28.10 -2.38 9.04
N LYS A 346 28.08 -1.23 8.37
CA LYS A 346 26.99 -0.27 8.45
C LYS A 346 25.98 -0.53 7.33
N ILE A 347 24.75 -0.80 7.73
CA ILE A 347 23.61 -1.03 6.84
C ILE A 347 22.68 0.19 6.89
N LYS A 348 22.26 0.64 5.71
CA LYS A 348 21.18 1.62 5.55
C LYS A 348 19.91 0.90 5.12
N PHE A 349 18.83 1.09 5.87
CA PHE A 349 17.49 0.68 5.44
C PHE A 349 16.70 1.86 4.88
N VAL A 350 15.97 1.62 3.81
CA VAL A 350 15.00 2.57 3.24
C VAL A 350 13.72 1.85 2.85
N LEU A 351 12.59 2.55 2.97
CA LEU A 351 11.34 2.13 2.33
C LEU A 351 11.46 2.40 0.83
N THR A 352 11.32 1.39 -0.02
CA THR A 352 11.61 1.54 -1.46
C THR A 352 10.67 2.53 -2.15
N MET A 353 9.37 2.51 -1.81
CA MET A 353 8.38 3.46 -2.32
C MET A 353 8.48 4.87 -1.71
N PHE A 354 9.14 5.02 -0.55
CA PHE A 354 9.23 6.29 0.18
C PHE A 354 10.65 6.54 0.70
N SER A 355 11.65 6.33 -0.16
CA SER A 355 13.07 6.37 0.24
C SER A 355 13.53 7.75 0.75
N TRP A 356 12.78 8.80 0.43
CA TRP A 356 12.98 10.16 0.93
C TRP A 356 12.36 10.42 2.32
N ALA A 357 11.38 9.61 2.74
CA ALA A 357 10.61 9.86 3.95
C ALA A 357 11.30 9.30 5.21
N TRP A 358 12.04 8.21 5.08
CA TRP A 358 12.69 7.56 6.22
C TRP A 358 13.97 6.81 5.82
N SER A 359 14.95 6.82 6.71
CA SER A 359 16.16 6.00 6.59
C SER A 359 16.65 5.59 7.98
N GLY A 360 16.78 4.29 8.19
CA GLY A 360 17.42 3.70 9.36
C GLY A 360 18.87 3.33 9.09
N TYR A 361 19.71 3.41 10.11
CA TYR A 361 21.13 3.06 10.07
C TYR A 361 21.42 2.05 11.17
N TYR A 362 22.10 0.96 10.81
CA TYR A 362 22.30 -0.19 11.69
C TYR A 362 23.75 -0.65 11.56
N TRP A 363 24.38 -0.98 12.68
CA TRP A 363 25.77 -1.40 12.74
C TRP A 363 25.80 -2.80 13.28
N TYR A 364 26.23 -3.75 12.46
CA TYR A 364 26.32 -5.14 12.85
C TYR A 364 27.79 -5.54 12.95
N ASP A 365 28.18 -6.18 14.05
CA ASP A 365 29.53 -6.68 14.23
C ASP A 365 29.90 -7.68 13.14
N LYS A 366 31.04 -7.50 12.50
CA LYS A 366 31.51 -8.34 11.38
C LYS A 366 31.75 -9.78 11.79
N LYS A 367 32.16 -9.99 13.04
CA LYS A 367 32.53 -11.31 13.55
C LYS A 367 31.29 -12.13 13.91
N SER A 368 30.44 -11.59 14.77
CA SER A 368 29.26 -12.28 15.27
C SER A 368 28.04 -12.12 14.36
N GLY A 369 27.96 -11.05 13.56
CA GLY A 369 26.75 -10.65 12.83
C GLY A 369 25.71 -9.94 13.71
N GLN A 370 25.95 -9.81 15.02
CA GLN A 370 25.02 -9.22 15.97
C GLN A 370 24.88 -7.71 15.74
N LEU A 371 23.66 -7.18 15.89
CA LEU A 371 23.45 -5.73 15.93
C LEU A 371 24.18 -5.14 17.15
N VAL A 372 24.94 -4.07 16.95
CA VAL A 372 25.65 -3.34 18.00
C VAL A 372 24.89 -2.07 18.35
N GLN A 373 24.42 -1.33 17.35
CA GLN A 373 23.59 -0.15 17.54
C GLN A 373 22.72 0.12 16.32
N SER A 374 21.66 0.91 16.52
CA SER A 374 20.81 1.41 15.44
C SER A 374 20.45 2.89 15.67
N GLY A 375 20.11 3.58 14.59
CA GLY A 375 19.76 4.99 14.62
C GLY A 375 18.98 5.43 13.39
N GLU A 376 18.51 6.67 13.41
CA GLU A 376 17.70 7.25 12.33
C GLU A 376 18.17 8.66 11.98
N SER A 377 17.95 9.06 10.72
CA SER A 377 18.21 10.45 10.30
C SER A 377 17.12 11.39 10.80
N LYS A 378 17.50 12.46 11.49
CA LYS A 378 16.61 13.59 11.81
C LYS A 378 17.19 14.87 11.21
N GLY A 379 16.74 15.20 10.00
CA GLY A 379 17.36 16.27 9.20
C GLY A 379 18.76 15.87 8.72
N LYS A 380 19.76 16.71 8.99
CA LYS A 380 21.18 16.43 8.65
C LYS A 380 21.91 15.58 9.70
N ASN A 381 21.29 15.35 10.86
CA ASN A 381 21.94 14.65 11.98
C ASN A 381 21.44 13.21 12.09
N LEU A 382 22.35 12.30 12.44
CA LEU A 382 22.04 10.93 12.80
C LEU A 382 21.85 10.85 14.32
N LYS A 383 20.73 10.28 14.77
CA LYS A 383 20.47 10.04 16.20
C LYS A 383 20.51 8.53 16.47
N ILE A 384 21.41 8.09 17.33
CA ILE A 384 21.42 6.70 17.84
C ILE A 384 20.17 6.49 18.69
N GLN A 385 19.46 5.41 18.41
CA GLN A 385 18.22 5.04 19.08
C GLN A 385 18.44 3.91 20.06
N TYR A 386 19.12 2.84 19.65
CA TYR A 386 19.37 1.66 20.46
C TYR A 386 20.82 1.24 20.42
N GLN A 387 21.30 0.69 21.52
CA GLN A 387 22.63 0.08 21.64
C GLN A 387 22.52 -1.26 22.36
N VAL A 388 23.37 -2.21 22.02
CA VAL A 388 23.52 -3.46 22.75
C VAL A 388 23.95 -3.18 24.19
N LYS A 389 23.45 -3.96 25.16
CA LYS A 389 23.99 -3.98 26.52
C LYS A 389 25.23 -4.87 26.54
N ALA A 390 26.36 -4.28 26.94
CA ALA A 390 27.64 -4.97 27.09
C ALA A 390 27.60 -6.07 28.16
#